data_AF-A0ABD3IH45-F1
#
_entry.id   AF-A0ABD3IH45-F1
#
_cell.length_a   1.000
_cell.length_b   1.000
_cell.length_c   1.000
_cell.angle_alpha   90.00
_cell.angle_beta   90.00
_cell.angle_gamma   90.00
#
_symmetry.space_group_name_H-M   'P 1'
#
loop_
_entity.id
_entity.type
_entity.pdbx_description
1 polymer ?
#
loop_
_entity_poly.entity_id
_entity_poly.type
_entity_poly.pdbx_seq_one_letter_code
_entity_poly.pdbx_strand_id
1 'polypeptide(L)'
;METSLRYGVEEKQLLLHAKENFLLDKSFYLQIHGKLNTHSGAASGVAQVKKKFFPELLTSLDVGAKFDSKPYEFTYDIQGKKTIPLTDNGLLSIDLKGGYNFNPGLKVGKSRGVVELSYKIFNFTEDQDLKVKAGYNLVKQKPYFQIRENNWTLNADISGGWSVIYDL
;
A
#
# COMPACT_ATOMS: atom_id res chain seq x y z
N MET A 1 -1.18 -12.46 -11.05
CA MET A 1 -1.58 -12.65 -9.65
C MET A 1 -0.41 -12.49 -8.72
N GLU A 2 -0.54 -11.61 -7.73
CA GLU A 2 0.40 -11.42 -6.63
C GLU A 2 -0.22 -11.98 -5.35
N THR A 3 0.51 -12.85 -4.64
CA THR A 3 0.08 -13.45 -3.38
C THR A 3 1.05 -13.10 -2.26
N SER A 4 0.56 -12.94 -1.04
CA SER A 4 1.42 -12.73 0.13
C SER A 4 0.81 -13.24 1.43
N LEU A 5 1.68 -13.63 2.35
CA LEU A 5 1.40 -13.84 3.76
C LEU A 5 1.69 -12.55 4.52
N ARG A 6 0.82 -12.16 5.46
CA ARG A 6 1.02 -10.95 6.27
C ARG A 6 0.78 -11.22 7.74
N TYR A 7 1.63 -10.66 8.59
CA TYR A 7 1.50 -10.77 10.03
C TYR A 7 1.95 -9.46 10.68
N GLY A 8 1.34 -9.04 11.78
CA GLY A 8 1.72 -7.80 12.46
C GLY A 8 0.91 -7.53 13.71
N VAL A 9 1.24 -6.43 14.39
CA VAL A 9 0.68 -6.07 15.70
C VAL A 9 -0.82 -5.76 15.66
N GLU A 10 -1.33 -5.22 14.55
CA GLU A 10 -2.74 -4.84 14.44
C GLU A 10 -3.66 -6.07 14.47
N GLU A 11 -3.32 -7.10 13.67
CA GLU A 11 -4.17 -8.29 13.51
C GLU A 11 -3.78 -9.41 14.49
N LYS A 12 -2.50 -9.47 14.88
CA LYS A 12 -1.88 -10.56 15.66
C LYS A 12 -2.22 -11.96 15.13
N GLN A 13 -2.56 -12.04 13.85
CA GLN A 13 -3.07 -13.23 13.16
C GLN A 13 -2.50 -13.22 11.75
N LEU A 14 -2.28 -14.41 11.20
CA LEU A 14 -1.78 -14.57 9.84
C LEU A 14 -2.90 -14.27 8.83
N LEU A 15 -2.59 -13.40 7.88
CA LEU A 15 -3.46 -13.03 6.78
C LEU A 15 -2.93 -13.62 5.46
N LEU A 16 -3.82 -14.23 4.69
CA LEU A 16 -3.59 -14.47 3.26
C LEU A 16 -4.03 -13.23 2.50
N HIS A 17 -3.20 -12.77 1.56
CA HIS A 17 -3.52 -11.66 0.68
C HIS A 17 -3.30 -12.05 -0.77
N ALA A 18 -4.26 -11.72 -1.62
CA ALA A 18 -4.16 -11.89 -3.07
C ALA A 18 -4.52 -10.58 -3.77
N LYS A 19 -3.80 -10.25 -4.84
CA LYS A 19 -3.99 -9.05 -5.64
C LYS A 19 -3.79 -9.33 -7.12
N GLU A 20 -4.66 -8.78 -7.95
CA GLU A 20 -4.58 -8.85 -9.39
C GLU A 20 -4.80 -7.47 -10.00
N ASN A 21 -4.09 -7.17 -11.09
CA ASN A 21 -4.32 -5.96 -11.88
C ASN A 21 -4.77 -6.37 -13.27
N PHE A 22 -6.01 -6.05 -13.64
CA PHE A 22 -6.54 -6.25 -14.97
C PHE A 22 -6.34 -4.96 -15.78
N LEU A 23 -5.66 -5.04 -16.92
CA LEU A 23 -5.54 -3.91 -17.84
C LEU A 23 -6.91 -3.67 -18.50
N LEU A 24 -7.47 -2.46 -18.33
CA LEU A 24 -8.71 -2.06 -19.00
C LEU A 24 -8.41 -1.31 -20.31
N ASP A 25 -7.42 -0.43 -20.26
CA ASP A 25 -6.92 0.38 -21.39
C ASP A 25 -5.47 0.81 -21.09
N LYS A 26 -4.76 1.43 -22.04
CA LYS A 26 -3.32 1.77 -21.99
C LYS A 26 -2.84 2.33 -20.63
N SER A 27 -3.67 3.13 -19.97
CA SER A 27 -3.34 3.77 -18.68
C SER A 27 -4.28 3.39 -17.53
N PHE A 28 -5.28 2.55 -17.77
CA PHE A 28 -6.32 2.20 -16.79
C PHE A 28 -6.19 0.74 -16.38
N TYR A 29 -6.20 0.51 -15.07
CA TYR A 29 -6.13 -0.80 -14.46
C TYR A 29 -7.29 -0.97 -13.49
N LEU A 30 -7.99 -2.09 -13.56
CA LEU A 30 -8.84 -2.56 -12.47
C LEU A 30 -7.97 -3.39 -11.54
N GLN A 31 -7.74 -2.89 -10.33
CA GLN A 31 -7.07 -3.66 -9.29
C GLN A 31 -8.10 -4.26 -8.34
N ILE A 32 -8.02 -5.57 -8.18
CA ILE A 32 -8.80 -6.30 -7.20
C ILE A 32 -7.81 -6.90 -6.20
N HIS A 33 -8.05 -6.73 -4.92
CA HIS A 33 -7.30 -7.45 -3.90
C HIS A 33 -8.17 -7.83 -2.72
N GLY A 34 -7.83 -8.94 -2.08
CA GLY A 34 -8.53 -9.47 -0.93
C GLY A 34 -7.58 -9.88 0.17
N LYS A 35 -8.10 -9.91 1.40
CA LYS A 35 -7.43 -10.48 2.56
C LYS A 35 -8.35 -11.48 3.23
N LEU A 36 -7.79 -12.60 3.68
CA LEU A 36 -8.46 -13.59 4.50
C LEU A 36 -7.64 -13.82 5.77
N ASN A 37 -8.29 -13.63 6.91
CA ASN A 37 -7.72 -13.97 8.20
C ASN A 37 -7.83 -15.48 8.44
N THR A 38 -6.68 -16.13 8.57
CA THR A 38 -6.58 -17.60 8.69
C THR A 38 -7.15 -18.14 10.01
N HIS A 39 -7.27 -17.30 11.03
CA HIS A 39 -7.78 -17.70 12.34
C HIS A 39 -9.27 -17.44 12.47
N SER A 40 -9.74 -16.24 12.11
CA SER A 40 -11.14 -15.82 12.33
C SER A 40 -12.06 -16.02 11.12
N GLY A 41 -11.50 -16.38 9.96
CA GLY A 41 -12.20 -16.44 8.68
C GLY A 41 -12.69 -15.08 8.17
N ALA A 42 -12.31 -13.96 8.82
CA ALA A 42 -12.70 -12.63 8.39
C ALA A 42 -12.06 -12.31 7.02
N ALA A 43 -12.90 -11.94 6.07
CA ALA A 43 -12.48 -11.55 4.72
C ALA A 43 -12.66 -10.03 4.51
N SER A 44 -11.78 -9.44 3.71
CA SER A 44 -11.97 -8.09 3.16
C SER A 44 -11.61 -8.10 1.69
N GLY A 45 -12.24 -7.21 0.92
CA GLY A 45 -12.03 -7.07 -0.51
C GLY A 45 -11.99 -5.61 -0.91
N VAL A 46 -11.14 -5.29 -1.89
CA VAL A 46 -11.04 -3.95 -2.47
C VAL A 46 -11.07 -4.10 -3.98
N ALA A 47 -11.90 -3.29 -4.63
CA ALA A 47 -11.93 -3.13 -6.07
C ALA A 47 -11.71 -1.66 -6.39
N GLN A 48 -10.68 -1.35 -7.16
CA GLN A 48 -10.31 0.03 -7.48
C GLN A 48 -9.87 0.19 -8.93
N VAL A 49 -10.32 1.26 -9.56
CA VAL A 49 -9.86 1.71 -10.86
C VAL A 49 -8.67 2.64 -10.65
N LYS A 50 -7.53 2.27 -11.21
CA LYS A 50 -6.26 2.99 -11.15
C LYS A 50 -5.94 3.58 -12.51
N LYS A 51 -5.87 4.90 -12.59
CA LYS A 51 -5.35 5.63 -13.76
C LYS A 51 -3.89 6.00 -13.50
N LYS A 52 -2.98 5.46 -14.31
CA LYS A 52 -1.59 5.93 -14.36
C LYS A 52 -1.53 7.18 -15.23
N PHE A 53 -0.84 8.20 -14.74
CA PHE A 53 -0.54 9.39 -15.53
C PHE A 53 0.91 9.29 -15.97
N PHE A 54 1.15 9.51 -17.25
CA PHE A 54 2.49 9.81 -17.74
C PHE A 54 2.81 11.26 -17.33
N PRO A 55 4.04 11.55 -16.87
CA PRO A 55 4.27 12.46 -15.76
C PRO A 55 4.13 13.94 -16.15
N GLU A 56 2.93 14.50 -15.97
CA GLU A 56 2.72 15.95 -16.02
C GLU A 56 2.29 16.51 -14.65
N LEU A 57 1.38 15.85 -13.93
CA LEU A 57 0.82 16.37 -12.67
C LEU A 57 0.82 15.35 -11.52
N LEU A 58 0.33 14.14 -11.76
CA LEU A 58 0.26 13.01 -10.82
C LEU A 58 1.00 11.80 -11.41
N THR A 59 1.29 10.79 -10.59
CA THR A 59 1.77 9.47 -11.05
C THR A 59 0.61 8.50 -11.15
N SER A 60 -0.33 8.55 -10.19
CA SER A 60 -1.57 7.79 -10.27
C SER A 60 -2.72 8.43 -9.51
N LEU A 61 -3.94 8.16 -9.97
CA LEU A 61 -5.19 8.39 -9.24
C LEU A 61 -5.96 7.07 -9.20
N ASP A 62 -6.36 6.68 -8.00
CA ASP A 62 -7.05 5.44 -7.72
C ASP A 62 -8.41 5.80 -7.10
N VAL A 63 -9.49 5.21 -7.61
CA VAL A 63 -10.84 5.34 -7.07
C VAL A 63 -11.44 3.96 -6.92
N GLY A 64 -11.98 3.64 -5.75
CA GLY A 64 -12.47 2.30 -5.49
C GLY A 64 -13.41 2.17 -4.32
N ALA A 65 -13.81 0.94 -4.08
CA ALA A 65 -14.60 0.55 -2.94
C ALA A 65 -13.93 -0.59 -2.17
N LYS A 66 -14.17 -0.61 -0.87
CA LYS A 66 -13.68 -1.61 0.06
C LYS A 66 -14.87 -2.20 0.82
N PHE A 67 -14.84 -3.52 0.95
CA PHE A 67 -15.76 -4.31 1.74
C PHE A 67 -15.00 -5.05 2.84
N ASP A 68 -15.51 -5.02 4.06
CA ASP A 68 -15.01 -5.80 5.18
C ASP A 68 -16.15 -6.68 5.72
N SER A 69 -15.97 -7.99 5.74
CA SER A 69 -17.01 -8.94 6.19
C SER A 69 -17.32 -8.85 7.70
N LYS A 70 -16.44 -8.25 8.50
CA LYS A 70 -16.64 -8.06 9.94
C LYS A 70 -16.10 -6.68 10.31
N PRO A 71 -16.94 -5.69 10.64
CA PRO A 71 -18.38 -5.77 10.95
C PRO A 71 -19.36 -5.52 9.77
N TYR A 72 -19.12 -6.08 8.57
CA TYR A 72 -19.92 -5.81 7.35
C TYR A 72 -19.96 -4.31 7.01
N GLU A 73 -18.81 -3.77 6.61
CA GLU A 73 -18.68 -2.36 6.23
C GLU A 73 -18.35 -2.21 4.76
N PHE A 74 -18.90 -1.16 4.16
CA PHE A 74 -18.55 -0.71 2.82
C PHE A 74 -17.99 0.70 2.89
N THR A 75 -16.86 0.96 2.23
CA THR A 75 -16.26 2.30 2.17
C THR A 75 -15.81 2.63 0.76
N TYR A 76 -15.81 3.91 0.42
CA TYR A 76 -15.31 4.43 -0.85
C TYR A 76 -13.96 5.12 -0.64
N ASP A 77 -13.03 4.92 -1.56
CA ASP A 77 -11.68 5.43 -1.45
C ASP A 77 -11.31 6.22 -2.71
N ILE A 78 -10.68 7.37 -2.51
CA ILE A 78 -9.96 8.10 -3.54
C ILE A 78 -8.53 8.35 -3.05
N GLN A 79 -7.55 7.98 -3.87
CA GLN A 79 -6.13 8.13 -3.54
C GLN A 79 -5.34 8.67 -4.73
N GLY A 80 -4.52 9.68 -4.48
CA GLY A 80 -3.54 10.21 -5.41
C GLY A 80 -2.11 9.88 -4.96
N LYS A 81 -1.23 9.62 -5.94
CA LYS A 81 0.21 9.47 -5.73
C LYS A 81 0.97 10.35 -6.72
N LYS A 82 2.00 11.04 -6.25
CA LYS A 82 3.07 11.64 -7.07
C LYS A 82 4.42 11.09 -6.64
N THR A 83 5.20 10.62 -7.59
CA THR A 83 6.57 10.13 -7.40
C THR A 83 7.52 11.12 -8.06
N ILE A 84 8.50 11.62 -7.31
CA ILE A 84 9.51 12.56 -7.77
C ILE A 84 10.87 11.85 -7.67
N PRO A 85 11.52 11.50 -8.79
CA PRO A 85 12.88 10.97 -8.73
C PRO A 85 13.84 12.07 -8.27
N LEU A 86 14.71 11.75 -7.31
CA LEU A 86 15.76 12.66 -6.81
C LEU A 86 17.11 12.43 -7.50
N THR A 87 17.28 11.28 -8.14
CA THR A 87 18.47 10.90 -8.90
C THR A 87 18.07 10.50 -10.32
N ASP A 88 18.95 10.73 -11.29
CA ASP A 88 18.68 10.43 -12.71
C ASP A 88 18.43 8.94 -12.97
N ASN A 89 19.05 8.08 -12.15
CA ASN A 89 18.85 6.63 -12.19
C ASN A 89 17.56 6.14 -11.49
N GLY A 90 16.80 7.04 -10.86
CA GLY A 90 15.54 6.72 -10.17
C GLY A 90 15.67 5.83 -8.93
N LEU A 91 16.89 5.62 -8.41
CA LEU A 91 17.14 4.83 -7.20
C LEU A 91 16.65 5.54 -5.94
N LEU A 92 16.77 6.87 -5.91
CA LEU A 92 16.28 7.72 -4.84
C LEU A 92 15.04 8.47 -5.31
N SER A 93 13.94 8.38 -4.56
CA SER A 93 12.69 9.02 -4.94
C SER A 93 11.87 9.45 -3.73
N ILE A 94 11.11 10.53 -3.89
CA ILE A 94 10.08 10.95 -2.93
C ILE A 94 8.70 10.57 -3.48
N ASP A 95 7.93 9.86 -2.65
CA ASP A 95 6.52 9.58 -2.88
C ASP A 95 5.65 10.51 -2.02
N LEU A 96 4.81 11.31 -2.67
CA LEU A 96 3.72 12.07 -2.05
C LEU A 96 2.41 11.31 -2.28
N LYS A 97 1.74 10.92 -1.19
CA LYS A 97 0.49 10.18 -1.23
C LYS A 97 -0.58 10.93 -0.43
N GLY A 98 -1.73 11.13 -1.04
CA GLY A 98 -2.89 11.75 -0.43
C GLY A 98 -4.15 10.96 -0.74
N GLY A 99 -5.16 11.05 0.10
CA GLY A 99 -6.43 10.42 -0.19
C GLY A 99 -7.51 10.69 0.84
N TYR A 100 -8.70 10.20 0.53
CA TYR A 100 -9.87 10.31 1.38
C TYR A 100 -10.67 9.03 1.30
N ASN A 101 -11.03 8.50 2.46
CA ASN A 101 -11.91 7.33 2.60
C ASN A 101 -13.21 7.77 3.24
N PHE A 102 -14.33 7.40 2.64
CA PHE A 102 -15.66 7.74 3.11
C PHE A 102 -16.44 6.47 3.46
N ASN A 103 -16.95 6.41 4.69
CA ASN A 103 -17.88 5.38 5.12
C ASN A 103 -19.31 5.95 5.07
N PRO A 104 -20.15 5.55 4.09
CA PRO A 104 -21.53 6.03 3.96
C PRO A 104 -22.42 5.62 5.15
N GLY A 105 -22.19 4.46 5.76
CA GLY A 105 -22.99 3.96 6.88
C GLY A 105 -22.78 4.80 8.15
N LEU A 106 -21.54 5.22 8.41
CA LEU A 106 -21.20 6.06 9.56
C LEU A 106 -21.28 7.56 9.24
N LYS A 107 -21.37 7.94 7.96
CA LYS A 107 -21.23 9.33 7.48
C LYS A 107 -19.92 10.00 7.94
N VAL A 108 -18.88 9.20 8.15
CA VAL A 108 -17.55 9.65 8.57
C VAL A 108 -16.59 9.48 7.42
N GLY A 109 -15.77 10.50 7.20
CA GLY A 109 -14.63 10.39 6.29
C GLY A 109 -13.29 10.57 6.99
N LYS A 110 -12.27 9.94 6.44
CA LYS A 110 -10.90 9.92 6.96
C LYS A 110 -9.94 10.37 5.87
N SER A 111 -9.23 11.47 6.12
CA SER A 111 -8.14 11.91 5.26
C SER A 111 -6.89 11.05 5.46
N ARG A 112 -6.07 10.94 4.43
CA ARG A 112 -4.75 10.31 4.47
C ARG A 112 -3.73 11.22 3.81
N GLY A 113 -2.55 11.30 4.40
CA GLY A 113 -1.43 12.06 3.87
C GLY A 113 -0.13 11.40 4.31
N VAL A 114 0.72 11.09 3.34
CA VAL A 114 1.99 10.39 3.58
C VAL A 114 3.06 10.95 2.66
N VAL A 115 4.25 11.18 3.20
CA VAL A 115 5.48 11.46 2.45
C VAL A 115 6.45 10.32 2.69
N GLU A 116 7.02 9.75 1.65
CA GLU A 116 8.01 8.67 1.77
C GLU A 116 9.27 8.97 0.97
N LEU A 117 10.44 8.90 1.60
CA LEU A 117 11.71 8.80 0.93
C LEU A 117 12.04 7.32 0.71
N SER A 118 12.27 6.93 -0.54
CA SER A 118 12.66 5.56 -0.90
C SER A 118 14.03 5.54 -1.56
N TYR A 119 14.88 4.61 -1.12
CA TYR A 119 16.18 4.32 -1.70
C TYR A 119 16.28 2.85 -2.10
N LYS A 120 16.64 2.58 -3.36
CA LYS A 120 16.87 1.25 -3.90
C LYS A 120 18.38 1.02 -4.05
N ILE A 121 18.84 -0.10 -3.51
CA ILE A 121 20.23 -0.57 -3.58
C ILE A 121 20.18 -1.89 -4.34
N PHE A 122 20.73 -1.89 -5.55
CA PHE A 122 20.83 -3.08 -6.38
C PHE A 122 22.06 -3.89 -5.98
N ASN A 123 21.97 -5.22 -6.06
CA ASN A 123 23.07 -6.14 -5.73
C ASN A 123 23.71 -5.84 -4.35
N PHE A 124 22.88 -5.67 -3.32
CA PHE A 124 23.35 -5.51 -1.94
C PHE A 124 24.15 -6.74 -1.49
N THR A 125 23.67 -7.91 -1.88
CA THR A 125 24.39 -9.18 -1.95
C THR A 125 24.18 -9.74 -3.37
N GLU A 126 24.96 -10.73 -3.79
CA GLU A 126 24.76 -11.42 -5.08
C GLU A 126 23.29 -11.85 -5.25
N ASP A 127 22.66 -11.40 -6.35
CA ASP A 127 21.23 -11.59 -6.67
C ASP A 127 20.22 -11.06 -5.63
N GLN A 128 20.63 -10.11 -4.77
CA GLN A 128 19.75 -9.51 -3.77
C GLN A 128 19.60 -8.00 -3.93
N ASP A 129 18.35 -7.57 -4.08
CA ASP A 129 17.98 -6.15 -4.10
C ASP A 129 17.39 -5.70 -2.77
N LEU A 130 17.90 -4.58 -2.27
CA LEU A 130 17.45 -3.97 -1.02
C LEU A 130 16.72 -2.66 -1.32
N LYS A 131 15.54 -2.49 -0.70
CA LYS A 131 14.82 -1.22 -0.69
C LYS A 131 14.61 -0.76 0.73
N VAL A 132 15.17 0.39 1.05
CA VAL A 132 14.94 1.09 2.32
C VAL A 132 14.01 2.26 2.09
N LYS A 133 13.10 2.48 3.03
CA LYS A 133 12.17 3.60 2.98
C LYS A 133 11.98 4.20 4.37
N ALA A 134 12.02 5.52 4.44
CA ALA A 134 11.56 6.30 5.58
C ALA A 134 10.30 7.06 5.19
N GLY A 135 9.24 6.92 5.97
CA GLY A 135 7.95 7.56 5.70
C GLY A 135 7.45 8.35 6.89
N TYR A 136 6.59 9.34 6.61
CA TYR A 136 5.91 10.13 7.63
C TYR A 136 4.42 10.25 7.29
N ASN A 137 3.58 9.83 8.24
CA ASN A 137 2.14 9.99 8.13
C ASN A 137 1.74 11.37 8.67
N LEU A 138 1.27 12.25 7.79
CA LEU A 138 0.91 13.64 8.11
C LEU A 138 -0.32 13.74 9.00
N VAL A 139 -1.25 12.79 8.91
CA VAL A 139 -2.51 12.80 9.67
C VAL A 139 -2.30 12.24 11.08
N LYS A 140 -1.58 11.12 11.19
CA LYS A 140 -1.25 10.50 12.48
C LYS A 140 -0.06 11.17 13.17
N GLN A 141 0.71 11.98 12.44
CA GLN A 141 1.98 12.58 12.88
C GLN A 141 2.99 11.53 13.35
N LYS A 142 3.14 10.46 12.58
CA LYS A 142 3.99 9.31 12.94
C LYS A 142 4.98 8.96 11.83
N PRO A 143 6.29 8.95 12.12
CA PRO A 143 7.28 8.36 11.23
C PRO A 143 7.25 6.84 11.28
N TYR A 144 7.65 6.22 10.19
CA TYR A 144 7.81 4.77 10.05
C TYR A 144 8.94 4.44 9.08
N PHE A 145 9.43 3.22 9.18
CA PHE A 145 10.50 2.67 8.37
C PHE A 145 10.05 1.38 7.73
N GLN A 146 10.57 1.14 6.53
CA GLN A 146 10.36 -0.10 5.82
C GLN A 146 11.66 -0.58 5.20
N ILE A 147 11.93 -1.87 5.39
CA ILE A 147 12.99 -2.61 4.70
C ILE A 147 12.32 -3.69 3.88
N ARG A 148 12.66 -3.77 2.60
CA ARG A 148 12.25 -4.84 1.69
C ARG A 148 13.48 -5.45 1.07
N GLU A 149 13.55 -6.77 1.13
CA GLU A 149 14.58 -7.57 0.48
C GLU A 149 13.88 -8.74 -0.21
N ASN A 150 14.14 -8.91 -1.51
CA ASN A 150 13.54 -9.98 -2.32
C ASN A 150 12.02 -10.13 -2.08
N ASN A 151 11.63 -11.22 -1.41
CA ASN A 151 10.24 -11.60 -1.18
C ASN A 151 9.71 -11.23 0.20
N TRP A 152 10.45 -10.50 1.03
CA TRP A 152 9.94 -10.09 2.34
C TRP A 152 10.02 -8.58 2.56
N THR A 153 9.13 -8.07 3.39
CA THR A 153 9.07 -6.66 3.76
C THR A 153 8.75 -6.53 5.24
N LEU A 154 9.58 -5.82 5.98
CA LEU A 154 9.33 -5.40 7.36
C LEU A 154 8.94 -3.93 7.36
N ASN A 155 7.81 -3.61 7.99
CA ASN A 155 7.40 -2.25 8.34
C ASN A 155 7.46 -2.10 9.85
N ALA A 156 7.97 -0.97 10.33
CA ALA A 156 7.97 -0.62 11.75
C ALA A 156 7.72 0.88 11.95
N ASP A 157 7.00 1.25 13.00
CA ASP A 157 6.81 2.64 13.41
C ASP A 157 7.37 2.89 14.81
N ILE A 158 7.58 4.17 15.14
CA ILE A 158 8.16 4.57 16.44
C ILE A 158 7.23 4.34 17.64
N SER A 159 5.96 3.99 17.40
CA SER A 159 4.99 3.67 18.45
C SER A 159 4.96 2.17 18.77
N GLY A 160 5.89 1.38 18.22
CA GLY A 160 5.97 -0.07 18.42
C GLY A 160 5.06 -0.87 17.49
N GLY A 161 4.39 -0.22 16.54
CA GLY A 161 3.67 -0.91 15.48
C GLY A 161 4.64 -1.58 14.51
N TRP A 162 4.40 -2.84 14.15
CA TRP A 162 5.18 -3.53 13.12
C TRP A 162 4.34 -4.53 12.33
N SER A 163 4.80 -4.83 11.12
CA SER A 163 4.25 -5.90 10.28
C SER A 163 5.30 -6.48 9.34
N VAL A 164 5.16 -7.77 9.04
CA VAL A 164 5.95 -8.50 8.06
C VAL A 164 5.03 -8.96 6.94
N ILE A 165 5.50 -8.83 5.71
CA ILE A 165 4.86 -9.32 4.49
C ILE A 165 5.85 -10.27 3.84
N TYR A 166 5.39 -11.46 3.44
CA TYR A 166 6.13 -12.42 2.63
C TYR A 166 5.37 -12.64 1.32
N ASP A 167 5.96 -12.23 0.20
CA ASP A 167 5.44 -12.40 -1.15
C ASP A 167 5.67 -13.87 -1.61
N LEU A 168 4.62 -14.49 -2.16
CA LEU A 168 4.56 -15.88 -2.61
C LEU A 168 4.63 -15.98 -4.14
#